data_AF-A0A660ML13-F1
#
_entry.id   AF-A0A660ML13-F1
#
_cell.length_a   1.000
_cell.length_b   1.000
_cell.length_c   1.000
_cell.angle_alpha   90.00
_cell.angle_beta   90.00
_cell.angle_gamma   90.00
#
_symmetry.space_group_name_H-M   'P 1'
#
loop_
_entity.id
_entity.type
_entity.pdbx_description
1 polymer ?
#
loop_
_entity_poly.entity_id
_entity_poly.type
_entity_poly.pdbx_seq_one_letter_code
_entity_poly.pdbx_strand_id
1 'polypeptide(L)'
;MIGIFKPSPDAPRLPADKIDPTYRRLRWQVFCGIFFGYAAYYFVRGNFNLAQKGLIDAGLYNKEQLGQIGTAVGLAYGLSKFLMASISDRANPKAFLPCGLLLSGLCMTLMGTVPFFTTSGVVIAFIMIFLNGWFQGMGWPPCGKTMVHWWSKKERGSIVSIWNCAHNVGGMMPGLMVLLAGWVFFQQHGVKATEADIWRQALYYPGVIAMVLAVPVYFVMKDTPQSCGLPPIEQWKNDY
;
A
#
# COMPACT_ATOMS: atom_id res chain seq x y z
N MET A 1 -18.29 9.11 -11.68
CA MET A 1 -16.93 8.79 -11.18
C MET A 1 -16.13 10.08 -11.05
N ILE A 2 -15.51 10.31 -9.90
CA ILE A 2 -14.74 11.54 -9.62
C ILE A 2 -13.46 11.54 -10.47
N GLY A 3 -13.11 12.68 -11.06
CA GLY A 3 -12.22 12.82 -12.24
C GLY A 3 -10.93 12.00 -12.26
N ILE A 4 -10.18 11.92 -11.15
CA ILE A 4 -8.86 11.24 -11.09
C ILE A 4 -8.99 9.71 -11.13
N PHE A 5 -10.14 9.17 -10.76
CA PHE A 5 -10.41 7.73 -10.79
C PHE A 5 -11.04 7.25 -12.10
N LYS A 6 -11.33 8.14 -13.05
CA LYS A 6 -11.90 7.72 -14.34
C LYS A 6 -10.92 6.79 -15.08
N PRO A 7 -11.40 5.68 -15.68
CA PRO A 7 -10.60 4.85 -16.57
C PRO A 7 -9.93 5.70 -17.65
N SER A 8 -8.67 5.40 -17.95
CA SER A 8 -7.98 6.07 -19.05
C SER A 8 -8.69 5.75 -20.38
N PRO A 9 -8.94 6.75 -21.24
CA PRO A 9 -9.49 6.50 -22.57
C PRO A 9 -8.54 5.63 -23.40
N ASP A 10 -9.11 4.87 -24.33
CA ASP A 10 -8.34 4.05 -25.26
C ASP A 10 -7.46 4.94 -26.15
N ALA A 11 -6.17 4.60 -26.25
CA ALA A 11 -5.24 5.31 -27.10
C ALA A 11 -5.26 4.73 -28.52
N PRO A 12 -4.95 5.54 -29.56
CA PRO A 12 -4.82 5.04 -30.93
C PRO A 12 -3.78 3.92 -31.00
N ARG A 13 -4.09 2.88 -31.78
CA ARG A 13 -3.26 1.67 -31.86
C ARG A 13 -1.85 2.00 -32.36
N LEU A 14 -0.86 1.42 -31.69
CA LEU A 14 0.53 1.52 -32.11
C LEU A 14 0.78 0.74 -33.41
N PRO A 15 1.78 1.14 -34.23
CA PRO A 15 2.21 0.36 -35.39
C PRO A 15 2.59 -1.07 -34.99
N ALA A 16 2.25 -2.05 -35.82
CA ALA A 16 2.43 -3.48 -35.54
C ALA A 16 3.85 -3.83 -35.08
N ASP A 17 4.86 -3.23 -35.70
CA ASP A 17 6.28 -3.48 -35.41
C ASP A 17 6.71 -3.05 -34.00
N LYS A 18 5.93 -2.18 -33.35
CA LYS A 18 6.21 -1.67 -31.99
C LYS A 18 5.38 -2.36 -30.91
N ILE A 19 4.40 -3.19 -31.27
CA ILE A 19 3.47 -3.79 -30.30
C ILE A 19 4.22 -4.73 -29.35
N ASP A 20 4.90 -5.75 -29.86
CA ASP A 20 5.62 -6.75 -29.06
C ASP A 20 6.68 -6.18 -28.09
N PRO A 21 7.63 -5.34 -28.54
CA PRO A 21 8.65 -4.77 -27.64
C PRO A 21 8.02 -3.86 -26.58
N THR A 22 6.98 -3.10 -26.94
CA THR A 22 6.25 -2.23 -26.00
C THR A 22 5.47 -3.07 -24.99
N TYR A 23 4.84 -4.17 -25.42
CA TYR A 23 4.11 -5.08 -24.55
C TYR A 23 5.03 -5.70 -23.49
N ARG A 24 6.20 -6.20 -23.89
CA ARG A 24 7.18 -6.80 -22.98
C ARG A 24 7.71 -5.78 -21.97
N ARG A 25 8.05 -4.57 -22.41
CA ARG A 25 8.53 -3.50 -21.53
C ARG A 25 7.47 -3.06 -20.52
N LEU A 26 6.25 -2.78 -21.01
CA LEU A 26 5.18 -2.27 -20.16
C LEU A 26 4.67 -3.31 -19.17
N ARG A 27 4.64 -4.60 -19.54
CA ARG A 27 4.33 -5.69 -18.59
C ARG A 27 5.23 -5.68 -17.37
N TRP A 28 6.55 -5.63 -17.60
CA TRP A 28 7.52 -5.58 -16.50
C TRP A 28 7.41 -4.29 -15.69
N GLN A 29 7.22 -3.15 -16.37
CA GLN A 29 7.00 -1.88 -15.71
C GLN A 29 5.77 -1.92 -14.79
N VAL A 30 4.62 -2.38 -15.30
CA VAL A 30 3.37 -2.49 -14.55
C VAL A 30 3.48 -3.52 -13.43
N PHE A 31 4.15 -4.65 -13.67
CA PHE A 31 4.44 -5.66 -12.66
C PHE A 31 5.24 -5.07 -11.49
N CYS A 32 6.33 -4.36 -11.77
CA CYS A 32 7.11 -3.67 -10.75
C CYS A 32 6.25 -2.66 -10.00
N GLY A 33 5.39 -1.90 -10.71
CA GLY A 33 4.46 -0.96 -10.10
C GLY A 33 3.51 -1.60 -9.08
N ILE A 34 2.82 -2.68 -9.45
CA ILE A 34 1.90 -3.39 -8.53
C ILE A 34 2.64 -4.17 -7.45
N PHE A 35 3.86 -4.65 -7.72
CA PHE A 35 4.69 -5.36 -6.75
C PHE A 35 5.18 -4.42 -5.65
N PHE A 36 5.89 -3.35 -6.02
CA PHE A 36 6.42 -2.38 -5.05
C PHE A 36 5.31 -1.54 -4.41
N GLY A 37 4.27 -1.21 -5.17
CA GLY A 37 3.08 -0.54 -4.65
C GLY A 37 2.41 -1.37 -3.55
N TYR A 38 2.19 -2.67 -3.77
CA TYR A 38 1.61 -3.54 -2.75
C TYR A 38 2.58 -3.83 -1.60
N ALA A 39 3.88 -3.97 -1.86
CA ALA A 39 4.88 -4.10 -0.80
C ALA A 39 4.88 -2.87 0.14
N ALA A 40 4.75 -1.66 -0.40
CA ALA A 40 4.69 -0.43 0.38
C ALA A 40 3.45 -0.37 1.30
N TYR A 41 2.32 -1.01 0.94
CA TYR A 41 1.18 -1.13 1.85
C TYR A 41 1.52 -1.96 3.10
N TYR A 42 2.40 -2.94 3.00
CA TYR A 42 2.83 -3.71 4.17
C TYR A 42 3.75 -2.91 5.09
N PHE A 43 4.37 -1.83 4.60
CA PHE A 43 5.18 -0.93 5.44
C PHE A 43 4.31 -0.21 6.47
N VAL A 44 3.02 -0.01 6.21
CA VAL A 44 2.10 0.69 7.11
C VAL A 44 1.21 -0.26 7.91
N ARG A 45 1.26 -1.56 7.61
CA ARG A 45 0.41 -2.59 8.22
C ARG A 45 0.95 -3.11 9.54
N GLY A 46 2.28 -3.23 9.67
CA GLY A 46 2.93 -3.77 10.87
C GLY A 46 3.24 -2.76 11.97
N ASN A 47 3.17 -1.46 11.67
CA ASN A 47 3.73 -0.41 12.53
C ASN A 47 3.02 -0.30 13.86
N PHE A 48 1.68 -0.40 13.85
CA PHE A 48 0.90 -0.30 15.07
C PHE A 48 1.28 -1.42 16.06
N ASN A 49 1.45 -2.65 15.57
CA ASN A 49 1.85 -3.79 16.41
C ASN A 49 3.24 -3.58 17.02
N LEU A 50 4.18 -2.98 16.28
CA LEU A 50 5.51 -2.66 16.79
C LEU A 50 5.46 -1.50 17.80
N ALA A 51 4.58 -0.52 17.59
CA ALA A 51 4.44 0.63 18.47
C ALA A 51 3.67 0.32 19.77
N GLN A 52 2.86 -0.74 19.83
CA GLN A 52 2.02 -1.07 20.99
C GLN A 52 2.81 -1.17 22.29
N LYS A 53 3.96 -1.85 22.30
CA LYS A 53 4.78 -1.98 23.50
C LYS A 53 5.28 -0.62 23.99
N GLY A 54 5.79 0.21 23.09
CA GLY A 54 6.23 1.56 23.43
C GLY A 54 5.10 2.48 23.93
N LEU A 55 3.88 2.32 23.41
CA LEU A 55 2.70 3.05 23.89
C LEU A 55 2.30 2.65 25.32
N ILE A 56 2.46 1.37 25.69
CA ILE A 56 2.24 0.87 27.05
C ILE A 56 3.32 1.40 27.99
N ASP A 57 4.58 1.26 27.60
CA ASP A 57 5.74 1.66 28.41
C ASP A 57 5.77 3.19 28.63
N ALA A 58 5.24 3.97 27.68
CA ALA A 58 5.05 5.42 27.81
C ALA A 58 3.84 5.81 28.69
N GLY A 59 3.07 4.85 29.20
CA GLY A 59 1.90 5.08 30.05
C GLY A 59 0.68 5.69 29.34
N LEU A 60 0.65 5.64 28.00
CA LEU A 60 -0.42 6.26 27.21
C LEU A 60 -1.67 5.39 27.11
N TYR A 61 -1.50 4.06 27.06
CA TYR A 61 -2.60 3.12 26.91
C TYR A 61 -2.36 1.83 27.70
N ASN A 62 -3.43 1.19 28.13
CA ASN A 62 -3.38 -0.17 28.66
C ASN A 62 -3.51 -1.22 27.53
N LYS A 63 -3.21 -2.49 27.84
CA LYS A 63 -3.30 -3.59 26.86
C LYS A 63 -4.71 -3.77 26.30
N GLU A 64 -5.74 -3.54 27.10
CA GLU A 64 -7.14 -3.70 26.69
C GLU A 64 -7.56 -2.66 25.65
N GLN A 65 -7.21 -1.39 25.87
CA GLN A 65 -7.46 -0.27 24.98
C GLN A 65 -6.75 -0.44 23.64
N LEU A 66 -5.48 -0.90 23.65
CA LEU A 66 -4.76 -1.21 22.42
C LEU A 66 -5.36 -2.42 21.69
N GLY A 67 -5.88 -3.41 22.42
CA GLY A 67 -6.66 -4.51 21.86
C GLY A 67 -7.88 -3.99 21.10
N GLN A 68 -8.68 -3.12 21.72
CA GLN A 68 -9.83 -2.48 21.09
C GLN A 68 -9.45 -1.69 19.83
N ILE A 69 -8.39 -0.87 19.89
CA ILE A 69 -7.88 -0.15 18.71
C ILE A 69 -7.42 -1.13 17.62
N GLY A 70 -6.75 -2.22 17.99
CA GLY A 70 -6.30 -3.26 17.05
C GLY A 70 -7.46 -3.94 16.31
N THR A 71 -8.60 -4.17 16.97
CA THR A 71 -9.79 -4.73 16.31
C THR A 71 -10.33 -3.85 15.18
N ALA A 72 -10.11 -2.53 15.27
CA ALA A 72 -10.56 -1.56 14.26
C ALA A 72 -9.94 -1.87 12.88
N VAL A 73 -8.67 -2.32 12.86
CA VAL A 73 -7.98 -2.68 11.61
C VAL A 73 -8.70 -3.83 10.92
N GLY A 74 -9.03 -4.89 11.66
CA GLY A 74 -9.69 -6.08 11.12
C GLY A 74 -11.07 -5.75 10.56
N LEU A 75 -11.88 -4.99 11.30
CA LEU A 75 -13.20 -4.55 10.87
C LEU A 75 -13.13 -3.65 9.64
N ALA A 76 -12.27 -2.63 9.66
CA ALA A 76 -12.11 -1.72 8.54
C ALA A 76 -11.61 -2.43 7.29
N TYR A 77 -10.62 -3.30 7.43
CA TYR A 77 -10.06 -4.04 6.30
C TYR A 77 -11.08 -5.01 5.70
N GLY A 78 -11.86 -5.70 6.53
CA GLY A 78 -12.94 -6.58 6.08
C GLY A 78 -13.97 -5.82 5.25
N LEU A 79 -14.56 -4.76 5.81
CA LEU A 79 -15.57 -3.94 5.15
C LEU A 79 -15.02 -3.24 3.90
N SER A 80 -13.83 -2.67 4.01
CA SER A 80 -13.19 -1.97 2.90
C SER A 80 -12.91 -2.91 1.75
N LYS A 81 -12.51 -4.16 1.98
CA LYS A 81 -12.20 -5.07 0.87
C LYS A 81 -13.43 -5.35 0.01
N PHE A 82 -14.62 -5.46 0.61
CA PHE A 82 -15.87 -5.64 -0.15
C PHE A 82 -16.25 -4.38 -0.93
N LEU A 83 -16.26 -3.22 -0.28
CA LEU A 83 -16.74 -1.98 -0.90
C LEU A 83 -15.72 -1.42 -1.90
N MET A 84 -14.45 -1.38 -1.54
CA MET A 84 -13.38 -0.82 -2.37
C MET A 84 -13.01 -1.73 -3.54
N ALA A 85 -13.28 -3.04 -3.47
CA ALA A 85 -13.15 -3.89 -4.65
C ALA A 85 -14.12 -3.47 -5.76
N SER A 86 -15.40 -3.27 -5.43
CA SER A 86 -16.40 -2.82 -6.41
C SER A 86 -16.08 -1.44 -6.99
N ILE A 87 -15.55 -0.53 -6.16
CA ILE A 87 -15.13 0.80 -6.62
C ILE A 87 -13.88 0.70 -7.50
N SER A 88 -12.91 -0.14 -7.11
CA SER A 88 -11.67 -0.35 -7.86
C SER A 88 -11.89 -0.95 -9.24
N ASP A 89 -12.91 -1.79 -9.41
CA ASP A 89 -13.23 -2.38 -10.73
C ASP A 89 -13.55 -1.29 -11.76
N ARG A 90 -14.20 -0.22 -11.30
CA ARG A 90 -14.58 0.90 -12.15
C ARG A 90 -13.51 2.00 -12.16
N ALA A 91 -12.61 2.03 -11.17
CA ALA A 91 -11.56 3.04 -11.06
C ALA A 91 -10.29 2.70 -11.86
N ASN A 92 -9.51 3.72 -12.16
CA ASN A 92 -8.17 3.60 -12.75
C ASN A 92 -7.15 3.11 -11.69
N PRO A 93 -6.53 1.93 -11.87
CA PRO A 93 -5.53 1.38 -10.96
C PRO A 93 -4.37 2.33 -10.70
N LYS A 94 -3.97 3.12 -11.71
CA LYS A 94 -2.86 4.09 -11.62
C LYS A 94 -3.07 5.13 -10.53
N ALA A 95 -4.30 5.59 -10.34
CA ALA A 95 -4.63 6.56 -9.29
C ALA A 95 -5.07 5.87 -8.00
N PHE A 96 -5.87 4.80 -8.10
CA PHE A 96 -6.48 4.16 -6.95
C PHE A 96 -5.47 3.59 -5.97
N LEU A 97 -4.44 2.91 -6.47
CA LEU A 97 -3.42 2.27 -5.64
C LEU A 97 -2.51 3.29 -4.92
N PRO A 98 -1.91 4.29 -5.60
CA PRO A 98 -1.12 5.31 -4.91
C PRO A 98 -1.95 6.20 -3.97
N CYS A 99 -3.19 6.54 -4.32
CA CYS A 99 -4.04 7.35 -3.44
C CYS A 99 -4.33 6.62 -2.12
N GLY A 100 -4.68 5.34 -2.15
CA GLY A 100 -4.88 4.58 -0.92
C GLY A 100 -3.59 4.46 -0.09
N LEU A 101 -2.43 4.31 -0.75
CA LEU A 101 -1.13 4.24 -0.08
C LEU A 101 -0.77 5.58 0.59
N LEU A 102 -0.99 6.69 -0.10
CA LEU A 102 -0.78 8.05 0.43
C LEU A 102 -1.68 8.32 1.64
N LEU A 103 -2.96 8.00 1.55
CA LEU A 103 -3.91 8.19 2.65
C LEU A 103 -3.58 7.31 3.85
N SER A 104 -3.21 6.05 3.61
CA SER A 104 -2.76 5.13 4.65
C SER A 104 -1.49 5.63 5.35
N GLY A 105 -0.48 6.05 4.57
CA GLY A 105 0.76 6.63 5.09
C GLY A 105 0.56 7.94 5.84
N LEU A 106 -0.37 8.78 5.37
CA LEU A 106 -0.75 10.02 6.06
C LEU A 106 -1.37 9.72 7.43
N CYS A 107 -2.30 8.76 7.53
CA CYS A 107 -2.88 8.37 8.82
C CYS A 107 -1.80 7.94 9.83
N MET A 108 -0.85 7.10 9.41
CA MET A 108 0.26 6.65 10.28
C MET A 108 1.20 7.78 10.66
N THR A 109 1.53 8.66 9.71
CA THR A 109 2.40 9.82 9.95
C THR A 109 1.74 10.80 10.91
N LEU A 110 0.44 11.09 10.76
CA LEU A 110 -0.32 11.94 11.67
C LEU A 110 -0.38 11.35 13.08
N MET A 111 -0.59 10.04 13.21
CA MET A 111 -0.55 9.37 14.52
C MET A 111 0.83 9.41 15.19
N GLY A 112 1.93 9.41 14.42
CA GLY A 112 3.29 9.48 14.97
C GLY A 112 3.76 10.91 15.29
N THR A 113 3.25 11.92 14.58
CA THR A 113 3.76 13.31 14.66
C THR A 113 2.87 14.24 15.48
N VAL A 114 1.55 14.05 15.47
CA VAL A 114 0.61 14.93 16.13
C VAL A 114 0.11 14.26 17.41
N PRO A 115 0.48 14.77 18.61
CA PRO A 115 0.09 14.17 19.88
C PRO A 115 -1.42 14.07 20.08
N PHE A 116 -2.21 14.94 19.44
CA PHE A 116 -3.67 14.86 19.49
C PHE A 116 -4.21 13.50 18.99
N PHE A 117 -3.64 12.96 17.90
CA PHE A 117 -4.13 11.70 17.33
C PHE A 117 -3.69 10.46 18.12
N THR A 118 -2.72 10.58 19.03
CA THR A 118 -2.19 9.48 19.85
C THR A 118 -2.41 9.62 21.35
N THR A 119 -2.76 10.79 21.87
CA THR A 119 -2.86 11.06 23.31
C THR A 119 -4.23 11.59 23.72
N SER A 120 -5.06 12.06 22.79
CA SER A 120 -6.38 12.62 23.12
C SER A 120 -7.49 11.58 23.37
N GLY A 121 -7.18 10.28 23.32
CA GLY A 121 -8.07 9.21 23.76
C GLY A 121 -8.15 7.98 22.85
N VAL A 122 -8.73 6.90 23.37
CA VAL A 122 -8.85 5.60 22.69
C VAL A 122 -9.72 5.69 21.44
N VAL A 123 -10.79 6.50 21.47
CA VAL A 123 -11.73 6.66 20.35
C VAL A 123 -11.07 7.31 19.14
N ILE A 124 -10.23 8.32 19.34
CA ILE A 124 -9.53 9.01 18.25
C ILE A 124 -8.51 8.06 17.61
N ALA A 125 -7.73 7.35 18.42
CA ALA A 125 -6.80 6.33 17.93
C ALA A 125 -7.54 5.19 17.19
N PHE A 126 -8.71 4.77 17.69
CA PHE A 126 -9.56 3.79 17.02
C PHE A 126 -9.99 4.27 15.63
N ILE A 127 -10.48 5.51 15.51
CA ILE A 127 -10.90 6.08 14.22
C ILE A 127 -9.72 6.18 13.25
N MET A 128 -8.55 6.64 13.71
CA MET A 128 -7.37 6.76 12.85
C MET A 128 -6.87 5.40 12.34
N ILE A 129 -6.86 4.39 13.21
CA ILE A 129 -6.47 3.02 12.86
C ILE A 129 -7.54 2.35 11.99
N PHE A 130 -8.82 2.65 12.21
CA PHE A 130 -9.92 2.24 11.34
C PHE A 130 -9.74 2.83 9.93
N LEU A 131 -9.52 4.14 9.82
CA LEU A 131 -9.28 4.80 8.53
C LEU A 131 -8.06 4.23 7.83
N ASN A 132 -6.97 4.00 8.56
CA ASN A 132 -5.79 3.35 8.03
C ASN A 132 -6.09 1.94 7.49
N GLY A 133 -6.79 1.10 8.26
CA GLY A 133 -7.23 -0.23 7.82
C GLY A 133 -8.14 -0.20 6.60
N TRP A 134 -8.97 0.84 6.49
CA TRP A 134 -9.82 1.06 5.32
C TRP A 134 -8.99 1.41 4.08
N PHE A 135 -8.05 2.36 4.18
CA PHE A 135 -7.18 2.70 3.05
C PHE A 135 -6.26 1.54 2.64
N GLN A 136 -5.86 0.68 3.59
CA GLN A 136 -5.14 -0.56 3.28
C GLN A 136 -5.98 -1.55 2.43
N GLY A 137 -7.30 -1.61 2.64
CA GLY A 137 -8.20 -2.44 1.85
C GLY A 137 -8.26 -2.04 0.36
N MET A 138 -7.90 -0.80 0.03
CA MET A 138 -7.86 -0.30 -1.35
C MET A 138 -6.69 -0.85 -2.18
N GLY A 139 -5.62 -1.37 -1.56
CA GLY A 139 -4.38 -1.72 -2.27
C GLY A 139 -4.45 -2.99 -3.11
N TRP A 140 -5.19 -4.01 -2.67
CA TRP A 140 -5.25 -5.32 -3.34
C TRP A 140 -6.09 -5.34 -4.62
N PRO A 141 -7.34 -4.82 -4.63
CA PRO A 141 -8.21 -4.88 -5.80
C PRO A 141 -7.63 -4.34 -7.12
N PRO A 142 -6.95 -3.17 -7.17
CA PRO A 142 -6.39 -2.64 -8.42
C PRO A 142 -5.23 -3.51 -8.93
N CYS A 143 -4.47 -4.17 -8.04
CA CYS A 143 -3.42 -5.11 -8.44
C CYS A 143 -4.02 -6.32 -9.17
N GLY A 144 -5.10 -6.89 -8.62
CA GLY A 144 -5.81 -8.02 -9.22
C GLY A 144 -6.35 -7.68 -10.61
N LYS A 145 -7.04 -6.55 -10.75
CA LYS A 145 -7.53 -6.04 -12.04
C LYS A 145 -6.40 -5.87 -13.06
N THR A 146 -5.29 -5.27 -12.64
CA THR A 146 -4.11 -5.08 -13.48
C THR A 146 -3.54 -6.42 -13.97
N MET A 147 -3.46 -7.44 -13.09
CA MET A 147 -2.98 -8.76 -13.50
C MET A 147 -3.87 -9.43 -14.53
N VAL A 148 -5.19 -9.26 -14.41
CA VAL A 148 -6.16 -9.84 -15.35
C VAL A 148 -6.03 -9.21 -16.74
N HIS A 149 -5.81 -7.91 -16.85
CA HIS A 149 -5.70 -7.21 -18.12
C HIS A 149 -4.35 -7.40 -18.83
N TRP A 150 -3.26 -7.60 -18.09
CA TRP A 150 -1.91 -7.64 -18.64
C TRP A 150 -1.37 -9.07 -18.86
N TRP A 151 -1.94 -10.10 -18.21
CA TRP A 151 -1.48 -11.51 -18.31
C TRP A 151 -2.59 -12.50 -18.68
N SER A 152 -2.25 -13.43 -19.60
CA SER A 152 -3.15 -14.47 -20.10
C SER A 152 -3.35 -15.59 -19.06
N LYS A 153 -4.38 -16.42 -19.25
CA LYS A 153 -4.78 -17.49 -18.33
C LYS A 153 -3.61 -18.44 -18.01
N LYS A 154 -2.76 -18.75 -19.00
CA LYS A 154 -1.66 -19.73 -18.89
C LYS A 154 -0.49 -19.26 -18.01
N GLU A 155 -0.22 -17.95 -17.95
CA GLU A 155 0.94 -17.40 -17.21
C GLU A 155 0.54 -16.69 -15.90
N ARG A 156 -0.75 -16.38 -15.73
CA ARG A 156 -1.27 -15.64 -14.58
C ARG A 156 -0.95 -16.29 -13.25
N GLY A 157 -1.00 -17.63 -13.17
CA GLY A 157 -0.70 -18.36 -11.93
C GLY A 157 0.71 -18.08 -11.40
N SER A 158 1.73 -18.17 -12.26
CA SER A 158 3.11 -17.89 -11.89
C SER A 158 3.32 -16.42 -11.50
N ILE A 159 2.72 -15.50 -12.25
CA ILE A 159 2.84 -14.06 -11.99
C ILE A 159 2.18 -13.66 -10.67
N VAL A 160 0.99 -14.21 -10.38
CA VAL A 160 0.29 -14.01 -9.10
C VAL A 160 1.12 -14.59 -7.94
N SER A 161 1.78 -15.73 -8.14
CA SER A 161 2.66 -16.32 -7.13
C SER A 161 3.84 -15.41 -6.80
N ILE A 162 4.56 -14.91 -7.82
CA ILE A 162 5.68 -13.97 -7.63
C ILE A 162 5.17 -12.68 -7.00
N TRP A 163 4.02 -12.17 -7.45
CA TRP A 163 3.43 -10.96 -6.86
C TRP A 163 3.08 -11.15 -5.39
N ASN A 164 2.60 -12.33 -5.00
CA ASN A 164 2.35 -12.60 -3.58
C ASN A 164 3.62 -12.43 -2.77
N CYS A 165 4.83 -12.75 -3.25
CA CYS A 165 6.07 -12.50 -2.49
C CYS A 165 6.25 -11.03 -2.04
N ALA A 166 5.57 -10.06 -2.66
CA ALA A 166 5.55 -8.66 -2.21
C ALA A 166 5.10 -8.50 -0.73
N HIS A 167 4.23 -9.37 -0.21
CA HIS A 167 3.83 -9.29 1.21
C HIS A 167 4.98 -9.59 2.16
N ASN A 168 5.86 -10.52 1.79
CA ASN A 168 7.03 -10.86 2.60
C ASN A 168 8.07 -9.75 2.55
N VAL A 169 8.38 -9.26 1.35
CA VAL A 169 9.31 -8.15 1.15
C VAL A 169 8.84 -6.91 1.91
N GLY A 170 7.55 -6.58 1.82
CA GLY A 170 6.99 -5.46 2.54
C GLY A 170 6.84 -5.67 4.04
N GLY A 171 6.58 -6.90 4.48
CA GLY A 171 6.41 -7.25 5.89
C GLY A 171 7.71 -7.17 6.72
N MET A 172 8.87 -7.33 6.10
CA MET A 172 10.17 -7.19 6.77
C MET A 172 10.53 -5.71 7.06
N MET A 173 9.97 -4.78 6.30
CA MET A 173 10.37 -3.37 6.34
C MET A 173 9.99 -2.64 7.65
N PRO A 174 8.80 -2.81 8.24
CA PRO A 174 8.47 -2.23 9.54
C PRO A 174 9.50 -2.54 10.63
N GLY A 175 9.98 -3.78 10.71
CA GLY A 175 11.00 -4.19 11.67
C GLY A 175 12.36 -3.50 11.40
N LEU A 176 12.78 -3.44 10.14
CA LEU A 176 13.97 -2.70 9.74
C LEU A 176 13.88 -1.20 10.05
N MET A 177 12.68 -0.61 9.94
CA MET A 177 12.47 0.81 10.24
C MET A 177 12.55 1.09 11.75
N VAL A 178 12.07 0.18 12.61
CA VAL A 178 12.27 0.29 14.06
C VAL A 178 13.74 0.16 14.43
N LEU A 179 14.49 -0.75 13.77
CA LEU A 179 15.94 -0.86 13.97
C LEU A 179 16.68 0.42 13.53
N LEU A 180 16.30 1.00 12.39
CA LEU A 180 16.82 2.29 11.93
C LEU A 180 16.53 3.39 12.98
N ALA A 181 15.31 3.43 13.50
CA ALA A 181 14.90 4.40 14.50
C ALA A 181 15.71 4.27 15.80
N GLY A 182 15.93 3.04 16.27
CA GLY A 182 16.82 2.78 17.41
C GLY A 182 18.28 3.16 17.15
N TRP A 183 18.78 2.94 15.94
CA TRP A 183 20.15 3.35 15.56
C TRP A 183 20.31 4.87 15.50
N VAL A 184 19.35 5.59 14.91
CA VAL A 184 19.35 7.07 14.89
C VAL A 184 19.31 7.64 16.30
N PHE A 185 18.45 7.09 17.17
CA PHE A 185 18.38 7.52 18.56
C PHE A 185 19.70 7.26 19.32
N PHE A 186 20.33 6.10 19.09
CA PHE A 186 21.63 5.78 19.68
C PHE A 186 22.72 6.77 19.23
N GLN A 187 22.73 7.18 17.96
CA GLN A 187 23.67 8.18 17.45
C GLN A 187 23.45 9.56 18.07
N GLN A 188 22.20 9.95 18.34
CA GLN A 188 21.86 11.28 18.87
C GLN A 188 22.04 11.39 20.39
N HIS A 189 21.72 10.33 21.13
CA HIS A 189 21.67 10.36 22.60
C HIS A 189 22.75 9.50 23.27
N GLY A 190 23.48 8.66 22.52
CA GLY A 190 24.52 7.76 23.05
C GLY A 190 23.98 6.60 23.91
N VAL A 191 22.66 6.48 24.06
CA VAL A 191 21.98 5.46 24.89
C VAL A 191 21.13 4.56 24.00
N LYS A 192 21.03 3.28 24.35
CA LYS A 192 20.12 2.35 23.67
C LYS A 192 18.69 2.84 23.86
N ALA A 193 18.02 3.05 22.75
CA ALA A 193 16.65 3.55 22.71
C ALA A 193 15.68 2.57 23.39
N THR A 194 14.79 3.09 24.24
CA THR A 194 13.71 2.29 24.81
C THR A 194 12.53 2.30 23.84
N GLU A 195 11.68 1.27 23.88
CA GLU A 195 10.46 1.20 23.04
C GLU A 195 9.55 2.43 23.25
N ALA A 196 9.56 3.00 24.46
CA ALA A 196 8.86 4.24 24.82
C ALA A 196 9.42 5.51 24.14
N ASP A 197 10.67 5.49 23.69
CA ASP A 197 11.29 6.62 23.00
C ASP A 197 11.05 6.56 21.47
N ILE A 198 10.89 5.34 20.95
CA ILE A 198 10.88 5.06 19.51
C ILE A 198 9.46 4.93 18.94
N TRP A 199 8.42 4.72 19.75
CA TRP A 199 7.07 4.42 19.24
C TRP A 199 6.55 5.44 18.23
N ARG A 200 6.90 6.73 18.37
CA ARG A 200 6.57 7.76 17.38
C ARG A 200 7.22 7.48 16.03
N GLN A 201 8.53 7.20 16.06
CA GLN A 201 9.37 6.92 14.90
C GLN A 201 8.96 5.61 14.21
N ALA A 202 8.54 4.61 14.98
CA ALA A 202 7.97 3.37 14.47
C ALA A 202 6.68 3.60 13.64
N LEU A 203 5.91 4.65 13.95
CA LEU A 203 4.68 5.01 13.23
C LEU A 203 4.94 5.92 12.03
N TYR A 204 5.73 6.99 12.19
CA TYR A 204 5.87 7.99 11.13
C TYR A 204 6.92 7.62 10.06
N TYR A 205 8.04 6.96 10.39
CA TYR A 205 9.04 6.62 9.36
C TYR A 205 8.47 5.75 8.23
N PRO A 206 7.77 4.64 8.52
CA PRO A 206 7.24 3.83 7.43
C PRO A 206 6.05 4.52 6.74
N GLY A 207 5.32 5.40 7.45
CA GLY A 207 4.26 6.23 6.86
C GLY A 207 4.79 7.22 5.82
N VAL A 208 5.87 7.94 6.14
CA VAL A 208 6.54 8.88 5.23
C VAL A 208 7.12 8.13 4.04
N ILE A 209 7.80 7.00 4.26
CA ILE A 209 8.37 6.20 3.17
C ILE A 209 7.27 5.65 2.26
N ALA A 210 6.16 5.17 2.81
CA ALA A 210 5.01 4.74 2.02
C ALA A 210 4.46 5.87 1.13
N MET A 211 4.39 7.10 1.66
CA MET A 211 3.98 8.27 0.86
C MET A 211 4.98 8.60 -0.24
N VAL A 212 6.29 8.56 0.06
CA VAL A 212 7.35 8.77 -0.94
C VAL A 212 7.30 7.72 -2.04
N LEU A 213 7.05 6.45 -1.69
CA LEU A 213 6.94 5.35 -2.65
C LEU A 213 5.67 5.40 -3.49
N ALA A 214 4.60 6.05 -3.01
CA ALA A 214 3.38 6.22 -3.79
C ALA A 214 3.60 7.07 -5.05
N VAL A 215 4.49 8.07 -4.99
CA VAL A 215 4.81 8.96 -6.11
C VAL A 215 5.39 8.21 -7.33
N PRO A 216 6.51 7.47 -7.22
CA PRO A 216 7.03 6.70 -8.35
C PRO A 216 6.06 5.61 -8.81
N VAL A 217 5.30 4.98 -7.90
CA VAL A 217 4.29 3.98 -8.27
C VAL A 217 3.21 4.59 -9.17
N TYR A 218 2.78 5.82 -8.91
CA TYR A 218 1.85 6.54 -9.79
C TYR A 218 2.40 6.74 -11.21
N PHE A 219 3.69 7.03 -11.36
CA PHE A 219 4.31 7.22 -12.68
C PHE A 219 4.57 5.90 -13.42
N VAL A 220 4.89 4.84 -12.67
CA VAL A 220 5.20 3.51 -13.21
C VAL A 220 3.93 2.79 -13.64
N MET A 221 2.83 2.93 -12.91
CA MET A 221 1.58 2.26 -13.22
C MET A 221 0.91 2.75 -14.52
N LYS A 222 0.28 1.80 -15.22
CA LYS A 222 -0.57 2.01 -16.37
C LYS A 222 -1.91 1.30 -16.11
N ASP A 223 -2.97 1.78 -16.75
CA ASP A 223 -4.33 1.27 -16.55
C ASP A 223 -4.52 -0.06 -17.30
N THR A 224 -4.76 0.01 -18.60
CA THR A 224 -4.97 -1.15 -19.47
C THR A 224 -3.99 -1.14 -20.64
N PRO A 225 -3.70 -2.29 -21.27
CA PRO A 225 -2.97 -2.32 -22.54
C PRO A 225 -3.60 -1.41 -23.61
N GLN A 226 -4.93 -1.36 -23.65
CA GLN A 226 -5.71 -0.53 -24.57
C GLN A 226 -5.48 0.97 -24.36
N SER A 227 -5.34 1.41 -23.11
CA SER A 227 -4.95 2.80 -22.79
C SER A 227 -3.54 3.18 -23.27
N CYS A 228 -2.72 2.18 -23.64
CA CYS A 228 -1.38 2.37 -24.20
C CYS A 228 -1.33 2.12 -25.72
N GLY A 229 -2.47 1.92 -26.38
CA GLY A 229 -2.54 1.63 -27.82
C GLY A 229 -2.16 0.18 -28.17
N LEU A 230 -2.14 -0.72 -27.18
CA LEU A 230 -1.87 -2.15 -27.35
C LEU A 230 -3.19 -2.93 -27.46
N PRO A 231 -3.19 -4.05 -28.21
CA PRO A 231 -4.35 -4.94 -28.25
C PRO A 231 -4.60 -5.60 -26.87
N PRO A 232 -5.84 -6.04 -26.60
CA PRO A 232 -6.15 -6.85 -25.42
C PRO A 232 -5.24 -8.09 -25.34
N ILE A 233 -4.94 -8.53 -24.11
CA ILE A 233 -4.08 -9.70 -23.88
C ILE A 233 -4.56 -10.97 -24.59
N GLU A 234 -5.88 -11.17 -24.66
CA GLU A 234 -6.51 -12.31 -25.34
C GLU A 234 -6.20 -12.32 -26.84
N GLN A 235 -6.21 -11.13 -27.47
CA GLN A 235 -5.88 -10.97 -28.89
C GLN A 235 -4.38 -11.11 -29.14
N TRP A 236 -3.52 -10.63 -28.23
CA TRP A 236 -2.07 -10.76 -28.38
C TRP A 236 -1.57 -12.20 -28.19
N LYS A 237 -2.22 -12.97 -27.29
CA LYS A 237 -1.84 -14.37 -27.00
C LYS A 237 -2.71 -15.42 -27.69
N ASN A 238 -3.72 -15.01 -28.47
CA ASN A 238 -4.73 -15.90 -29.06
C ASN A 238 -5.34 -16.87 -28.02
N ASP A 239 -5.80 -16.33 -26.89
CA ASP A 239 -6.18 -17.10 -25.69
C ASP A 239 -7.64 -16.85 -25.27
N TYR A 240 -8.56 -16.92 -26.24
CA TYR A 240 -10.02 -16.78 -26.08
C TYR A 240 -10.59 -17.86 -25.15
#